data_AF-A0A399YWZ5-F1
#
_entry.id   AF-A0A399YWZ5-F1
#
_cell.length_a   1.000
_cell.length_b   1.000
_cell.length_c   1.000
_cell.angle_alpha   90.00
_cell.angle_beta   90.00
_cell.angle_gamma   90.00
#
_symmetry.space_group_name_H-M   'P 1'
#
loop_
_entity.id
_entity.type
_entity.pdbx_description
1 polymer ?
#
loop_
_entity_poly.entity_id
_entity_poly.type
_entity_poly.pdbx_seq_one_letter_code
_entity_poly.pdbx_strand_id
1 'polypeptide(L)'
;MLTNRRISSTALGALLLIGIAAALIFPAPSQAIPLEQTVAPEQTAFVNPYFTPAPTDCPPSAGLQNGDTAVLTGGVLIRYEPNPSAPFIVQFQENRVFTVLDGGPMCVGGYNWYPITGHGVTGWASEGSRDGSRYWLTLLRRADEPEFPCLTPLNLTEGNRFNVNVNVRMRAAPTTSALTLTVVPHTATIVVLEGPVCNEGYNWWKVRATVVNFTYEGWVAESERAGGAEYIHVPRAAPCHAPLNLDIGEQARVIYNDEFPKRLRSEPSLAGAVLAELIENVPLVILDGPVCANTYNWWKVRVLSSTPIEGWLAEGGPANWWIAPVSEFR
;
A
#
# COMPACT_ATOMS: atom_id res chain seq x y z
N MET A 1 60.37 33.76 -7.81
CA MET A 1 60.93 33.10 -9.02
C MET A 1 59.73 32.69 -9.88
N LEU A 2 59.41 33.51 -10.89
CA LEU A 2 59.65 33.24 -12.33
C LEU A 2 58.63 32.21 -12.87
N THR A 3 57.79 32.43 -13.89
CA THR A 3 57.54 33.60 -14.76
C THR A 3 56.27 33.33 -15.57
N ASN A 4 55.51 34.39 -15.84
CA ASN A 4 54.51 34.49 -16.91
C ASN A 4 55.08 34.12 -18.29
N ARG A 5 54.23 33.59 -19.19
CA ARG A 5 54.37 33.86 -20.63
C ARG A 5 53.02 33.95 -21.35
N ARG A 6 52.63 35.20 -21.65
CA ARG A 6 51.71 35.54 -22.74
C ARG A 6 52.44 35.39 -24.08
N ILE A 7 51.75 34.97 -25.13
CA ILE A 7 52.15 35.25 -26.52
C ILE A 7 50.92 35.76 -27.26
N SER A 8 51.11 36.89 -27.95
CA SER A 8 50.14 37.67 -28.69
C SER A 8 50.65 37.90 -30.11
N SER A 9 49.70 38.17 -31.01
CA SER A 9 49.76 39.01 -32.23
C SER A 9 50.52 38.52 -33.49
N THR A 10 49.72 38.11 -34.48
CA THR A 10 49.59 38.68 -35.85
C THR A 10 50.84 39.12 -36.65
N ALA A 11 50.99 38.60 -37.87
CA ALA A 11 51.30 39.35 -39.11
C ALA A 11 51.21 38.38 -40.33
N LEU A 12 50.33 38.59 -41.32
CA LEU A 12 50.41 39.53 -42.46
C LEU A 12 51.30 38.99 -43.61
N GLY A 13 50.75 38.88 -44.82
CA GLY A 13 51.56 38.81 -46.05
C GLY A 13 50.97 38.01 -47.20
N ALA A 14 50.26 38.70 -48.10
CA ALA A 14 49.74 38.20 -49.37
C ALA A 14 50.82 38.19 -50.48
N LEU A 15 50.75 37.25 -51.44
CA LEU A 15 51.30 37.36 -52.82
C LEU A 15 50.85 36.12 -53.61
N LEU A 16 49.87 36.21 -54.52
CA LEU A 16 49.85 36.71 -55.91
C LEU A 16 49.90 35.55 -56.92
N LEU A 17 48.89 35.56 -57.80
CA LEU A 17 48.66 34.65 -58.93
C LEU A 17 49.80 34.66 -59.95
N ILE A 18 50.20 33.46 -60.43
CA ILE A 18 50.54 33.20 -61.84
C ILE A 18 50.02 31.81 -62.20
N GLY A 19 49.08 31.75 -63.14
CA GLY A 19 48.63 30.49 -63.73
C GLY A 19 49.55 30.04 -64.86
N ILE A 20 49.54 28.73 -65.15
CA ILE A 20 49.77 28.14 -66.48
C ILE A 20 48.98 26.83 -66.53
N ALA A 21 48.25 26.66 -67.63
CA ALA A 21 47.40 25.55 -67.95
C ALA A 21 48.19 24.25 -68.19
N ALA A 22 47.71 23.15 -67.61
CA ALA A 22 47.99 21.81 -68.10
C ALA A 22 46.67 21.03 -68.09
N ALA A 23 46.05 20.91 -69.27
CA ALA A 23 44.91 20.05 -69.50
C ALA A 23 45.35 18.59 -69.30
N LEU A 24 44.92 17.98 -68.18
CA LEU A 24 45.00 16.53 -68.01
C LEU A 24 43.68 15.92 -68.47
N ILE A 25 43.83 15.10 -69.50
CA ILE A 25 42.82 14.33 -70.22
C ILE A 25 42.18 13.35 -69.23
N PHE A 26 40.87 13.48 -68.98
CA PHE A 26 40.11 12.44 -68.31
C PHE A 26 39.94 11.25 -69.28
N PRO A 27 40.29 10.01 -68.90
CA PRO A 27 39.92 8.85 -69.70
C PRO A 27 38.39 8.74 -69.75
N ALA A 28 37.86 8.45 -70.94
CA ALA A 28 36.44 8.21 -71.16
C ALA A 28 35.90 7.13 -70.19
N PRO A 29 34.62 7.18 -69.79
CA PRO A 29 34.04 6.17 -68.92
C PRO A 29 34.20 4.80 -69.57
N SER A 30 34.92 3.92 -68.87
CA SER A 30 34.96 2.48 -69.15
C SER A 30 33.53 1.98 -69.33
N GLN A 31 33.29 1.25 -70.43
CA GLN A 31 32.00 0.66 -70.72
C GLN A 31 31.54 -0.18 -69.53
N ALA A 32 30.35 0.14 -69.02
CA ALA A 32 29.69 -0.66 -68.01
C ALA A 32 29.54 -2.10 -68.54
N ILE A 33 30.05 -3.06 -67.78
CA ILE A 33 29.81 -4.49 -68.01
C ILE A 33 28.29 -4.69 -67.86
N PRO A 34 27.58 -5.31 -68.83
CA PRO A 34 26.18 -5.63 -68.65
C PRO A 34 26.07 -6.62 -67.49
N LEU A 35 25.33 -6.25 -66.44
CA LEU A 35 24.89 -7.22 -65.44
C LEU A 35 23.89 -8.15 -66.12
N GLU A 36 24.37 -9.32 -66.52
CA GLU A 36 23.51 -10.40 -67.00
C GLU A 36 22.65 -10.84 -65.81
N GLN A 37 21.38 -10.40 -65.80
CA GLN A 37 20.40 -10.84 -64.81
C GLN A 37 20.21 -12.34 -64.96
N THR A 38 20.88 -13.10 -64.10
CA THR A 38 20.50 -14.49 -63.87
C THR A 38 19.15 -14.45 -63.19
N VAL A 39 18.08 -14.74 -63.94
CA VAL A 39 16.74 -14.91 -63.40
C VAL A 39 16.81 -16.09 -62.43
N ALA A 40 16.74 -15.80 -61.13
CA ALA A 40 16.58 -16.83 -60.11
C ALA A 40 15.29 -17.61 -60.43
N PRO A 41 15.28 -18.94 -60.35
CA PRO A 41 14.06 -19.70 -60.55
C PRO A 41 13.01 -19.18 -59.57
N GLU A 42 11.81 -18.90 -60.08
CA GLU A 42 10.66 -18.50 -59.29
C GLU A 42 10.37 -19.64 -58.30
N GLN A 43 10.88 -19.49 -57.07
CA GLN A 43 10.49 -20.36 -55.98
C GLN A 43 9.05 -20.03 -55.66
N THR A 44 8.16 -20.94 -56.02
CA THR A 44 6.79 -20.95 -55.51
C THR A 44 6.87 -20.95 -53.99
N ALA A 45 6.49 -19.82 -53.39
CA ALA A 45 6.39 -19.70 -51.95
C ALA A 45 5.40 -20.76 -51.46
N PHE A 46 5.89 -21.72 -50.67
CA PHE A 46 5.03 -22.59 -49.89
C PHE A 46 4.35 -21.72 -48.83
N VAL A 47 3.11 -21.30 -49.11
CA VAL A 47 2.24 -20.66 -48.13
C VAL A 47 1.95 -21.73 -47.08
N ASN A 48 2.58 -21.62 -45.91
CA ASN A 48 2.27 -22.46 -44.77
C ASN A 48 0.81 -22.16 -44.34
N PRO A 49 -0.15 -23.10 -44.47
CA PRO A 49 -1.58 -22.83 -44.25
C PRO A 49 -1.95 -22.61 -42.76
N TYR A 50 -0.97 -22.56 -41.86
CA TYR A 50 -1.18 -22.38 -40.42
C TYR A 50 -0.88 -20.98 -39.89
N PHE A 51 -0.58 -19.99 -40.74
CA PHE A 51 -0.60 -18.60 -40.29
C PHE A 51 -2.03 -18.09 -40.28
N THR A 52 -2.68 -18.20 -39.13
CA THR A 52 -3.83 -17.34 -38.81
C THR A 52 -3.38 -15.89 -39.01
N PRO A 53 -4.06 -15.07 -39.84
CA PRO A 53 -3.71 -13.67 -39.97
C PRO A 53 -3.71 -13.03 -38.58
N ALA A 54 -2.62 -12.32 -38.24
CA ALA A 54 -2.55 -11.62 -36.98
C ALA A 54 -3.75 -10.64 -36.92
N PRO A 55 -4.46 -10.56 -35.78
CA PRO A 55 -5.57 -9.62 -35.64
C PRO A 55 -5.13 -8.23 -36.08
N THR A 56 -5.82 -7.69 -37.08
CA THR A 56 -5.62 -6.31 -37.57
C THR A 56 -6.25 -5.31 -36.60
N ASP A 57 -7.23 -5.77 -35.82
CA ASP A 57 -7.91 -5.02 -34.78
C ASP A 57 -7.20 -5.23 -33.44
N CYS A 58 -7.02 -4.15 -32.70
CA CYS A 58 -6.49 -4.24 -31.35
C CYS A 58 -7.56 -4.78 -30.38
N PRO A 59 -7.13 -5.47 -29.31
CA PRO A 59 -8.06 -5.88 -28.26
C PRO A 59 -8.74 -4.66 -27.61
N PRO A 60 -9.90 -4.85 -26.96
CA PRO A 60 -10.50 -3.80 -26.14
C PRO A 60 -9.49 -3.25 -25.14
N SER A 61 -9.40 -1.93 -25.03
CA SER A 61 -8.48 -1.30 -24.09
C SER A 61 -9.02 -1.30 -22.66
N ALA A 62 -8.12 -1.36 -21.69
CA ALA A 62 -8.38 -1.17 -20.25
C ALA A 62 -8.78 0.28 -19.89
N GLY A 63 -8.71 1.21 -20.85
CA GLY A 63 -9.18 2.59 -20.68
C GLY A 63 -8.34 3.38 -19.68
N LEU A 64 -7.01 3.36 -19.87
CA LEU A 64 -6.11 4.26 -19.13
C LEU A 64 -6.27 5.68 -19.66
N GLN A 65 -6.23 6.66 -18.76
CA GLN A 65 -6.44 8.07 -19.05
C GLN A 65 -5.18 8.89 -18.75
N ASN A 66 -5.12 10.10 -19.32
CA ASN A 66 -4.05 11.04 -19.01
C ASN A 66 -3.98 11.33 -17.50
N GLY A 67 -2.79 11.22 -16.92
CA GLY A 67 -2.52 11.41 -15.50
C GLY A 67 -2.72 10.15 -14.65
N ASP A 68 -3.26 9.06 -15.21
CA ASP A 68 -3.36 7.79 -14.51
C ASP A 68 -1.96 7.30 -14.13
N THR A 69 -1.86 6.63 -12.98
CA THR A 69 -0.65 5.91 -12.59
C THR A 69 -0.86 4.45 -12.94
N ALA A 70 0.08 3.85 -13.67
CA ALA A 70 0.02 2.47 -14.10
C ALA A 70 1.30 1.71 -13.75
N VAL A 71 1.17 0.45 -13.36
CA VAL A 71 2.29 -0.47 -13.19
C VAL A 71 2.61 -1.08 -14.55
N LEU A 72 3.85 -0.89 -15.00
CA LEU A 72 4.44 -1.62 -16.11
C LEU A 72 5.17 -2.84 -15.56
N THR A 73 4.77 -4.04 -16.00
CA THR A 73 5.42 -5.29 -15.61
C THR A 73 6.87 -5.34 -16.10
N GLY A 74 7.75 -5.92 -15.29
CA GLY A 74 9.14 -6.17 -15.67
C GLY A 74 9.25 -6.96 -16.98
N GLY A 75 10.23 -6.62 -17.80
CA GLY A 75 10.49 -7.24 -19.09
C GLY A 75 9.76 -6.60 -20.27
N VAL A 76 8.88 -5.61 -20.06
CA VAL A 76 8.24 -4.89 -21.18
C VAL A 76 9.16 -3.81 -21.73
N LEU A 77 9.24 -3.71 -23.05
CA LEU A 77 10.03 -2.68 -23.75
C LEU A 77 9.25 -1.36 -23.82
N ILE A 78 9.89 -0.27 -23.41
CA ILE A 78 9.43 1.10 -23.68
C ILE A 78 10.08 1.56 -24.97
N ARG A 79 9.29 2.07 -25.91
CA ARG A 79 9.72 2.42 -27.27
C ARG A 79 9.63 3.91 -27.56
N TYR A 80 10.36 4.34 -28.59
CA TYR A 80 10.32 5.72 -29.05
C TYR A 80 8.98 6.11 -29.71
N GLU A 81 8.34 5.14 -30.38
CA GLU A 81 7.07 5.30 -31.08
C GLU A 81 6.11 4.14 -30.75
N PRO A 82 4.79 4.33 -30.92
CA PRO A 82 3.74 3.33 -30.66
C PRO A 82 3.72 2.24 -31.75
N ASN A 83 4.83 1.54 -31.97
CA ASN A 83 4.95 0.53 -33.03
C ASN A 83 5.83 -0.62 -32.56
N PRO A 84 5.45 -1.90 -32.77
CA PRO A 84 6.27 -3.05 -32.38
C PRO A 84 7.67 -3.08 -33.04
N SER A 85 7.86 -2.40 -34.17
CA SER A 85 9.14 -2.28 -34.87
C SER A 85 9.93 -1.02 -34.49
N ALA A 86 9.38 -0.11 -33.68
CA ALA A 86 10.08 1.11 -33.28
C ALA A 86 11.29 0.80 -32.38
N PRO A 87 12.37 1.59 -32.43
CA PRO A 87 13.50 1.43 -31.51
C PRO A 87 13.04 1.43 -30.05
N PHE A 88 13.54 0.49 -29.25
CA PHE A 88 13.28 0.49 -27.82
C PHE A 88 14.26 1.44 -27.10
N ILE A 89 13.75 2.20 -26.14
CA ILE A 89 14.50 3.14 -25.31
C ILE A 89 15.11 2.40 -24.13
N VAL A 90 14.28 1.64 -23.41
CA VAL A 90 14.68 0.96 -22.18
C VAL A 90 13.79 -0.25 -21.91
N GLN A 91 14.29 -1.15 -21.07
CA GLN A 91 13.56 -2.25 -20.45
C GLN A 91 13.93 -2.30 -18.97
N PHE A 92 12.93 -2.36 -18.09
CA PHE A 92 13.14 -2.60 -16.68
C PHE A 92 12.91 -4.09 -16.38
N GLN A 93 13.77 -4.72 -15.58
CA GLN A 93 13.62 -6.14 -15.24
C GLN A 93 12.55 -6.39 -14.17
N GLU A 94 12.20 -5.36 -13.42
CA GLU A 94 11.22 -5.39 -12.35
C GLU A 94 10.03 -4.50 -12.71
N ASN A 95 8.91 -4.69 -12.01
CA ASN A 95 7.75 -3.83 -12.15
C ASN A 95 8.12 -2.38 -11.77
N ARG A 96 7.59 -1.43 -12.53
CA ARG A 96 7.81 0.01 -12.34
C ARG A 96 6.50 0.76 -12.51
N VAL A 97 6.38 1.89 -11.82
CA VAL A 97 5.17 2.73 -11.87
C VAL A 97 5.45 3.90 -12.79
N PHE A 98 4.55 4.14 -13.74
CA PHE A 98 4.63 5.26 -14.66
C PHE A 98 3.34 6.07 -14.62
N THR A 99 3.45 7.34 -14.97
CA THR A 99 2.30 8.19 -15.29
C THR A 99 1.96 8.03 -16.76
N VAL A 100 0.70 7.73 -17.05
CA VAL A 100 0.14 7.70 -18.40
C VAL A 100 -0.05 9.14 -18.88
N LEU A 101 0.42 9.43 -20.07
CA LEU A 101 0.27 10.73 -20.72
C LEU A 101 -0.94 10.71 -21.66
N ASP A 102 -1.37 11.90 -22.07
CA ASP A 102 -2.36 12.05 -23.13
C ASP A 102 -1.83 11.52 -24.48
N GLY A 103 -2.73 11.01 -25.32
CA GLY A 103 -2.41 10.51 -26.66
C GLY A 103 -2.47 8.99 -26.86
N GLY A 104 -3.03 8.23 -25.90
CA GLY A 104 -3.37 6.81 -26.05
C GLY A 104 -4.86 6.53 -25.76
N PRO A 105 -5.36 5.30 -25.98
CA PRO A 105 -4.68 4.19 -26.64
C PRO A 105 -4.52 4.43 -28.16
N MET A 106 -3.34 4.14 -28.69
CA MET A 106 -3.13 4.02 -30.13
C MET A 106 -3.08 2.56 -30.55
N CYS A 107 -3.97 2.17 -31.46
CA CYS A 107 -3.98 0.83 -32.02
C CYS A 107 -2.99 0.74 -33.20
N VAL A 108 -1.84 0.09 -32.98
CA VAL A 108 -0.82 -0.10 -34.03
C VAL A 108 -0.18 -1.48 -33.89
N GLY A 109 -0.19 -2.23 -35.00
CA GLY A 109 0.39 -3.58 -35.04
C GLY A 109 -0.30 -4.54 -34.09
N GLY A 110 -1.61 -4.38 -33.85
CA GLY A 110 -2.42 -5.22 -32.97
C GLY A 110 -2.18 -5.02 -31.47
N TYR A 111 -1.47 -3.95 -31.08
CA TYR A 111 -1.27 -3.57 -29.68
C TYR A 111 -1.91 -2.20 -29.42
N ASN A 112 -2.53 -2.05 -28.26
CA ASN A 112 -2.86 -0.73 -27.72
C ASN A 112 -1.60 -0.13 -27.11
N TRP A 113 -1.18 1.05 -27.58
CA TRP A 113 -0.01 1.76 -27.10
C TRP A 113 -0.41 2.97 -26.27
N TYR A 114 0.28 3.15 -25.14
CA TYR A 114 0.12 4.30 -24.27
C TYR A 114 1.44 5.06 -24.11
N PRO A 115 1.41 6.40 -24.19
CA PRO A 115 2.57 7.20 -23.84
C PRO A 115 2.67 7.23 -22.33
N ILE A 116 3.86 6.99 -21.81
CA ILE A 116 4.14 6.91 -20.38
C ILE A 116 5.39 7.71 -20.03
N THR A 117 5.42 8.27 -18.82
CA THR A 117 6.58 8.98 -18.28
C THR A 117 6.84 8.56 -16.83
N GLY A 118 8.11 8.47 -16.46
CA GLY A 118 8.52 8.05 -15.12
C GLY A 118 9.95 7.54 -15.12
N HIS A 119 10.59 7.54 -13.94
CA HIS A 119 11.95 7.02 -13.77
C HIS A 119 13.00 7.60 -14.76
N GLY A 120 12.82 8.86 -15.17
CA GLY A 120 13.71 9.54 -16.13
C GLY A 120 13.50 9.17 -17.60
N VAL A 121 12.45 8.41 -17.93
CA VAL A 121 12.15 7.93 -19.28
C VAL A 121 10.76 8.42 -19.69
N THR A 122 10.62 8.82 -20.96
CA THR A 122 9.33 9.07 -21.60
C THR A 122 9.29 8.33 -22.93
N GLY A 123 8.22 7.58 -23.19
CA GLY A 123 8.09 6.77 -24.41
C GLY A 123 6.76 6.00 -24.43
N TRP A 124 6.68 4.99 -25.28
CA TRP A 124 5.47 4.20 -25.52
C TRP A 124 5.61 2.78 -24.99
N ALA A 125 4.65 2.34 -24.19
CA ALA A 125 4.51 0.94 -23.80
C ALA A 125 3.23 0.36 -24.39
N SER A 126 3.28 -0.90 -24.80
CA SER A 126 2.06 -1.62 -25.14
C SER A 126 1.30 -1.96 -23.86
N GLU A 127 -0.02 -1.96 -23.94
CA GLU A 127 -0.93 -2.23 -22.82
C GLU A 127 -0.88 -3.70 -22.38
N GLY A 128 -0.82 -4.59 -23.37
CA GLY A 128 -0.96 -6.03 -23.18
C GLY A 128 -0.66 -6.82 -24.45
N SER A 129 -0.93 -8.12 -24.42
CA SER A 129 -0.73 -9.03 -25.54
C SER A 129 -1.69 -8.73 -26.69
N ARG A 130 -1.27 -9.11 -27.91
CA ARG A 130 -2.03 -8.85 -29.15
C ARG A 130 -3.43 -9.50 -29.15
N ASP A 131 -3.57 -10.61 -28.44
CA ASP A 131 -4.83 -11.34 -28.28
C ASP A 131 -5.69 -10.83 -27.10
N GLY A 132 -5.22 -9.81 -26.35
CA GLY A 132 -5.91 -9.27 -25.18
C GLY A 132 -5.93 -10.19 -23.95
N SER A 133 -5.21 -11.33 -23.98
CA SER A 133 -5.23 -12.31 -22.90
C SER A 133 -4.41 -11.89 -21.67
N ARG A 134 -3.48 -10.95 -21.82
CA ARG A 134 -2.58 -10.50 -20.76
C ARG A 134 -2.37 -8.99 -20.81
N TYR A 135 -2.47 -8.35 -19.65
CA TYR A 135 -2.10 -6.96 -19.45
C TYR A 135 -0.76 -6.89 -18.72
N TRP A 136 0.10 -5.99 -19.19
CA TRP A 136 1.35 -5.67 -18.50
C TRP A 136 1.52 -4.18 -18.25
N LEU A 137 0.64 -3.33 -18.77
CA LEU A 137 0.39 -2.00 -18.27
C LEU A 137 -0.96 -2.00 -17.55
N THR A 138 -0.93 -2.02 -16.23
CA THR A 138 -2.13 -2.18 -15.40
C THR A 138 -2.36 -0.91 -14.60
N LEU A 139 -3.60 -0.41 -14.58
CA LEU A 139 -3.97 0.74 -13.76
C LEU A 139 -3.63 0.48 -12.28
N LEU A 140 -2.90 1.42 -11.68
CA LEU A 140 -2.65 1.44 -10.24
C LEU A 140 -3.59 2.41 -9.52
N ARG A 141 -3.75 3.62 -10.07
CA ARG A 141 -4.57 4.70 -9.49
C ARG A 141 -4.98 5.67 -10.58
N ARG A 142 -6.24 6.12 -10.57
CA ARG A 142 -6.74 7.12 -11.52
C ARG A 142 -6.15 8.50 -11.25
N ALA A 143 -6.12 9.34 -12.28
CA ALA A 143 -5.63 10.72 -12.17
C ALA A 143 -6.40 11.55 -11.13
N ASP A 144 -7.71 11.35 -11.03
CA ASP A 144 -8.64 12.06 -10.15
C ASP A 144 -8.69 11.51 -8.72
N GLU A 145 -8.21 10.28 -8.51
CA GLU A 145 -8.12 9.68 -7.19
C GLU A 145 -7.00 10.32 -6.37
N PRO A 146 -7.26 10.73 -5.11
CA PRO A 146 -6.21 11.25 -4.24
C PRO A 146 -5.15 10.16 -4.02
N GLU A 147 -3.88 10.53 -4.12
CA GLU A 147 -2.74 9.61 -3.94
C GLU A 147 -2.81 8.85 -2.59
N PHE A 148 -3.38 9.51 -1.58
CA PHE A 148 -3.65 8.89 -0.29
C PHE A 148 -5.02 9.35 0.21
N PRO A 149 -6.07 8.52 0.11
CA PRO A 149 -7.37 8.82 0.67
C PRO A 149 -7.27 8.81 2.20
N CYS A 150 -8.10 9.62 2.85
CA CYS A 150 -8.26 9.51 4.30
C CYS A 150 -9.02 8.22 4.63
N LEU A 151 -8.60 7.57 5.70
CA LEU A 151 -9.31 6.40 6.21
C LEU A 151 -10.60 6.82 6.92
N THR A 152 -11.46 5.83 7.17
CA THR A 152 -12.61 6.03 8.07
C THR A 152 -12.11 6.57 9.40
N PRO A 153 -12.56 7.76 9.83
CA PRO A 153 -12.06 8.39 11.03
C PRO A 153 -12.46 7.63 12.29
N LEU A 154 -11.63 7.75 13.33
CA LEU A 154 -11.94 7.28 14.67
C LEU A 154 -13.19 8.01 15.21
N ASN A 155 -13.96 7.31 16.04
CA ASN A 155 -15.14 7.89 16.68
C ASN A 155 -14.74 8.77 17.88
N LEU A 156 -14.15 9.93 17.60
CA LEU A 156 -13.76 10.91 18.61
C LEU A 156 -14.87 11.93 18.79
N THR A 157 -15.58 11.85 19.92
CA THR A 157 -16.64 12.83 20.24
C THR A 157 -16.04 14.13 20.75
N GLU A 158 -16.53 15.27 20.25
CA GLU A 158 -16.16 16.60 20.77
C GLU A 158 -16.42 16.70 22.28
N GLY A 159 -15.53 17.39 22.98
CA GLY A 159 -15.54 17.52 24.45
C GLY A 159 -14.99 16.31 25.21
N ASN A 160 -14.93 15.12 24.59
CA ASN A 160 -14.37 13.94 25.23
C ASN A 160 -12.84 14.01 25.33
N ARG A 161 -12.33 13.23 26.29
CA ARG A 161 -10.90 13.10 26.57
C ARG A 161 -10.37 11.79 26.02
N PHE A 162 -9.21 11.87 25.36
CA PHE A 162 -8.49 10.72 24.83
C PHE A 162 -7.01 10.85 25.19
N ASN A 163 -6.27 9.74 25.14
CA ASN A 163 -4.82 9.75 25.32
C ASN A 163 -4.13 9.57 23.98
N VAL A 164 -2.93 10.12 23.82
CA VAL A 164 -2.10 9.83 22.64
C VAL A 164 -1.21 8.61 22.88
N ASN A 165 -1.05 7.77 21.86
CA ASN A 165 -0.23 6.56 21.88
C ASN A 165 1.22 6.79 21.47
N VAL A 166 1.55 7.97 20.93
CA VAL A 166 2.91 8.34 20.54
C VAL A 166 3.16 9.82 20.84
N ASN A 167 4.41 10.26 20.68
CA ASN A 167 4.71 11.69 20.62
C ASN A 167 4.16 12.24 19.29
N VAL A 168 3.08 13.02 19.33
CA VAL A 168 2.41 13.54 18.13
C VAL A 168 2.60 15.05 18.01
N ARG A 169 2.92 15.52 16.80
CA ARG A 169 3.07 16.97 16.53
C ARG A 169 1.69 17.62 16.44
N MET A 170 1.47 18.66 17.24
CA MET A 170 0.30 19.54 17.14
C MET A 170 0.62 20.72 16.22
N ARG A 171 -0.28 21.03 15.29
CA ARG A 171 -0.07 22.03 14.24
C ARG A 171 -1.11 23.14 14.25
N ALA A 172 -0.75 24.29 13.69
CA ALA A 172 -1.66 25.43 13.59
C ALA A 172 -2.83 25.21 12.62
N ALA A 173 -2.67 24.33 11.62
CA ALA A 173 -3.67 23.99 10.61
C ALA A 173 -3.57 22.49 10.25
N PRO A 174 -4.63 21.88 9.68
CA PRO A 174 -4.69 20.44 9.37
C PRO A 174 -3.90 20.11 8.09
N THR A 175 -2.58 20.33 8.09
CA THR A 175 -1.66 19.98 6.99
C THR A 175 -0.27 19.73 7.55
N THR A 176 0.49 18.83 6.92
CA THR A 176 1.88 18.54 7.27
C THR A 176 2.85 19.71 7.03
N SER A 177 2.42 20.74 6.30
CA SER A 177 3.20 21.97 6.04
C SER A 177 2.98 23.07 7.10
N ALA A 178 1.94 22.96 7.94
CA ALA A 178 1.62 23.99 8.93
C ALA A 178 2.65 24.05 10.08
N LEU A 179 2.78 25.23 10.70
CA LEU A 179 3.60 25.45 11.89
C LEU A 179 3.30 24.38 12.95
N THR A 180 4.35 23.71 13.44
CA THR A 180 4.25 22.83 14.61
C THR A 180 4.25 23.70 15.86
N LEU A 181 3.13 23.71 16.59
CA LEU A 181 2.96 24.50 17.82
C LEU A 181 3.68 23.84 19.00
N THR A 182 3.56 22.53 19.12
CA THR A 182 4.18 21.72 20.17
C THR A 182 4.19 20.24 19.78
N VAL A 183 4.81 19.40 20.61
CA VAL A 183 4.69 17.95 20.57
C VAL A 183 3.90 17.50 21.80
N VAL A 184 2.75 16.88 21.56
CA VAL A 184 1.96 16.25 22.63
C VAL A 184 2.64 14.93 22.99
N PRO A 185 3.14 14.77 24.22
CA PRO A 185 3.94 13.61 24.57
C PRO A 185 3.08 12.35 24.71
N HIS A 186 3.68 11.18 24.48
CA HIS A 186 3.06 9.87 24.68
C HIS A 186 2.33 9.79 26.03
N THR A 187 1.13 9.19 26.04
CA THR A 187 0.17 9.10 27.15
C THR A 187 -0.51 10.40 27.57
N ALA A 188 -0.13 11.57 27.04
CA ALA A 188 -0.81 12.81 27.39
C ALA A 188 -2.28 12.79 26.99
N THR A 189 -3.10 13.44 27.81
CA THR A 189 -4.53 13.57 27.56
C THR A 189 -4.82 14.79 26.68
N ILE A 190 -5.62 14.56 25.65
CA ILE A 190 -6.18 15.58 24.76
C ILE A 190 -7.68 15.70 24.98
N VAL A 191 -8.23 16.90 24.79
CA VAL A 191 -9.68 17.14 24.69
C VAL A 191 -9.99 17.45 23.23
N VAL A 192 -10.93 16.73 22.64
CA VAL A 192 -11.34 16.96 21.24
C VAL A 192 -12.19 18.22 21.17
N LEU A 193 -11.87 19.12 20.24
CA LEU A 193 -12.59 20.38 20.06
C LEU A 193 -13.38 20.42 18.76
N GLU A 194 -12.84 19.86 17.69
CA GLU A 194 -13.41 19.91 16.33
C GLU A 194 -12.77 18.81 15.46
N GLY A 195 -13.51 18.29 14.48
CA GLY A 195 -12.99 17.38 13.47
C GLY A 195 -13.94 16.21 13.16
N PRO A 196 -13.53 15.28 12.28
CA PRO A 196 -12.25 15.24 11.60
C PRO A 196 -12.24 16.12 10.34
N VAL A 197 -11.08 16.69 10.01
CA VAL A 197 -10.79 17.28 8.69
C VAL A 197 -9.87 16.32 7.93
N CYS A 198 -10.36 15.79 6.80
CA CYS A 198 -9.53 15.00 5.90
C CYS A 198 -8.63 15.92 5.07
N ASN A 199 -7.31 15.77 5.23
CA ASN A 199 -6.35 16.45 4.36
C ASN A 199 -5.03 15.69 4.28
N GLU A 200 -4.44 15.64 3.09
CA GLU A 200 -3.18 14.92 2.82
C GLU A 200 -3.21 13.46 3.29
N GLY A 201 -4.37 12.77 3.21
CA GLY A 201 -4.53 11.38 3.65
C GLY A 201 -4.48 11.18 5.17
N TYR A 202 -4.60 12.25 5.96
CA TYR A 202 -4.72 12.21 7.41
C TYR A 202 -6.11 12.70 7.83
N ASN A 203 -6.70 12.04 8.82
CA ASN A 203 -7.79 12.60 9.59
C ASN A 203 -7.19 13.52 10.66
N TRP A 204 -7.38 14.83 10.49
CA TRP A 204 -6.91 15.84 11.44
C TRP A 204 -8.00 16.17 12.44
N TRP A 205 -7.62 16.20 13.72
CA TRP A 205 -8.50 16.59 14.82
C TRP A 205 -7.94 17.81 15.52
N LYS A 206 -8.79 18.82 15.73
CA LYS A 206 -8.43 19.96 16.56
C LYS A 206 -8.64 19.58 18.01
N VAL A 207 -7.60 19.74 18.80
CA VAL A 207 -7.58 19.28 20.19
C VAL A 207 -6.98 20.34 21.09
N ARG A 208 -7.36 20.29 22.37
CA ARG A 208 -6.71 21.01 23.46
C ARG A 208 -5.83 20.05 24.26
N ALA A 209 -4.59 20.42 24.52
CA ALA A 209 -3.65 19.63 25.32
C ALA A 209 -2.83 20.53 26.25
N THR A 210 -2.50 20.03 27.44
CA THR A 210 -1.58 20.71 28.36
C THR A 210 -0.20 20.08 28.23
N VAL A 211 0.80 20.87 27.81
CA VAL A 211 2.19 20.43 27.64
C VAL A 211 3.07 21.34 28.50
N VAL A 212 3.79 20.75 29.46
CA VAL A 212 4.65 21.49 30.41
C VAL A 212 3.94 22.68 31.04
N ASN A 213 2.73 22.46 31.58
CA ASN A 213 1.87 23.47 32.22
C ASN A 213 1.32 24.59 31.31
N PHE A 214 1.51 24.51 29.99
CA PHE A 214 0.88 25.41 29.02
C PHE A 214 -0.21 24.69 28.24
N THR A 215 -1.35 25.35 28.06
CA THR A 215 -2.47 24.84 27.27
C THR A 215 -2.30 25.28 25.82
N TYR A 216 -2.30 24.30 24.91
CA TYR A 216 -2.26 24.52 23.47
C TYR A 216 -3.55 24.04 22.83
N GLU A 217 -3.95 24.73 21.76
CA GLU A 217 -5.00 24.27 20.85
C GLU A 217 -4.44 24.20 19.44
N GLY A 218 -4.70 23.10 18.75
CA GLY A 218 -4.21 22.88 17.40
C GLY A 218 -4.62 21.53 16.85
N TRP A 219 -4.16 21.23 15.64
CA TRP A 219 -4.50 20.05 14.88
C TRP A 219 -3.47 18.94 15.08
N VAL A 220 -3.93 17.75 15.43
CA VAL A 220 -3.11 16.53 15.48
C VAL A 220 -3.66 15.55 14.45
N ALA A 221 -2.77 14.77 13.84
CA ALA A 221 -3.19 13.64 13.02
C ALA A 221 -3.72 12.51 13.94
N GLU A 222 -4.75 11.82 13.47
CA GLU A 222 -5.34 10.65 14.14
C GLU A 222 -4.42 9.43 14.14
N SER A 223 -3.78 9.18 13.00
CA SER A 223 -3.00 7.97 12.69
C SER A 223 -2.00 8.23 11.57
N GLU A 224 -1.14 7.25 11.29
CA GLU A 224 -0.32 7.21 10.09
C GLU A 224 -1.17 7.19 8.82
N ARG A 225 -0.64 7.83 7.77
CA ARG A 225 -1.24 7.85 6.43
C ARG A 225 -1.43 6.41 5.94
N ALA A 226 -2.56 6.10 5.33
CA ALA A 226 -2.87 4.79 4.75
C ALA A 226 -2.89 3.58 5.72
N GLY A 227 -3.13 3.79 7.03
CA GLY A 227 -3.56 2.71 7.94
C GLY A 227 -2.46 2.05 8.76
N GLY A 228 -1.40 2.79 9.06
CA GLY A 228 -0.38 2.39 10.02
C GLY A 228 -0.78 2.65 11.47
N ALA A 229 0.17 3.10 12.29
CA ALA A 229 -0.04 3.29 13.73
C ALA A 229 -1.08 4.38 14.05
N GLU A 230 -1.99 4.09 14.98
CA GLU A 230 -2.92 5.08 15.56
C GLU A 230 -2.16 5.98 16.55
N TYR A 231 -2.25 7.30 16.37
CA TYR A 231 -1.63 8.28 17.28
C TYR A 231 -2.54 8.63 18.45
N ILE A 232 -3.86 8.58 18.24
CA ILE A 232 -4.87 8.81 19.28
C ILE A 232 -5.44 7.46 19.72
N HIS A 233 -5.39 7.19 21.02
CA HIS A 233 -5.95 5.98 21.60
C HIS A 233 -7.45 6.13 21.78
N VAL A 234 -8.22 5.31 21.07
CA VAL A 234 -9.63 5.08 21.38
C VAL A 234 -9.71 3.80 22.19
N PRO A 235 -10.23 3.84 23.44
CA PRO A 235 -10.51 2.63 24.18
C PRO A 235 -11.54 1.79 23.41
N ARG A 236 -11.06 0.77 22.71
CA ARG A 236 -11.92 -0.28 22.18
C ARG A 236 -12.05 -1.31 23.30
N ALA A 237 -13.27 -1.74 23.61
CA ALA A 237 -13.43 -2.96 24.37
C ALA A 237 -12.69 -4.05 23.58
N ALA A 238 -11.66 -4.68 24.19
CA ALA A 238 -11.06 -5.82 23.53
C ALA A 238 -12.19 -6.84 23.32
N PRO A 239 -12.38 -7.33 22.08
CA PRO A 239 -13.37 -8.36 21.86
C PRO A 239 -13.01 -9.55 22.75
N CYS A 240 -14.02 -10.22 23.31
CA CYS A 240 -13.74 -11.47 24.01
C CYS A 240 -13.11 -12.46 23.04
N HIS A 241 -12.20 -13.29 23.54
CA HIS A 241 -11.66 -14.40 22.78
C HIS A 241 -12.78 -15.38 22.40
N ALA A 242 -12.55 -16.23 21.40
CA ALA A 242 -13.46 -17.34 21.13
C ALA A 242 -13.65 -18.16 22.43
N PRO A 243 -14.90 -18.40 22.87
CA PRO A 243 -15.17 -19.10 24.12
C PRO A 243 -14.72 -20.57 24.04
N LEU A 244 -14.51 -21.18 25.20
CA LEU A 244 -14.36 -22.62 25.31
C LEU A 244 -15.61 -23.31 24.78
N ASN A 245 -15.42 -24.48 24.17
CA ASN A 245 -16.52 -25.30 23.69
C ASN A 245 -17.13 -26.11 24.85
N LEU A 246 -17.84 -25.41 25.75
CA LEU A 246 -18.53 -26.00 26.91
C LEU A 246 -20.02 -26.17 26.59
N ASP A 247 -20.57 -27.32 26.94
CA ASP A 247 -22.00 -27.60 26.78
C ASP A 247 -22.79 -27.26 28.05
N ILE A 248 -24.03 -26.79 27.91
CA ILE A 248 -24.93 -26.61 29.05
C ILE A 248 -25.23 -27.98 29.68
N GLY A 249 -25.05 -28.08 30.99
CA GLY A 249 -25.15 -29.33 31.75
C GLY A 249 -23.83 -30.10 31.86
N GLU A 250 -22.78 -29.67 31.18
CA GLU A 250 -21.45 -30.28 31.29
C GLU A 250 -20.85 -30.08 32.69
N GLN A 251 -20.16 -31.11 33.19
CA GLN A 251 -19.36 -31.01 34.41
C GLN A 251 -17.96 -30.50 34.07
N ALA A 252 -17.52 -29.50 34.81
CA ALA A 252 -16.19 -28.93 34.71
C ALA A 252 -15.61 -28.71 36.12
N ARG A 253 -14.38 -28.22 36.17
CA ARG A 253 -13.72 -27.83 37.42
C ARG A 253 -13.00 -26.50 37.24
N VAL A 254 -12.79 -25.83 38.36
CA VAL A 254 -11.92 -24.64 38.40
C VAL A 254 -10.46 -25.06 38.26
N ILE A 255 -9.73 -24.42 37.36
CA ILE A 255 -8.28 -24.61 37.18
C ILE A 255 -7.58 -23.24 37.25
N TYR A 256 -6.32 -23.19 37.68
CA TYR A 256 -5.47 -22.00 37.54
C TYR A 256 -4.03 -22.32 37.96
N ASN A 257 -3.06 -21.63 37.36
CA ASN A 257 -1.63 -21.84 37.64
C ASN A 257 -0.97 -20.67 38.41
N ASP A 258 -1.76 -19.68 38.82
CA ASP A 258 -1.29 -18.41 39.39
C ASP A 258 -1.43 -18.35 40.93
N GLU A 259 -1.72 -19.48 41.60
CA GLU A 259 -1.91 -19.60 43.06
C GLU A 259 -3.07 -18.76 43.65
N PHE A 260 -3.83 -18.03 42.83
CA PHE A 260 -4.93 -17.18 43.28
C PHE A 260 -6.30 -17.84 43.05
N PRO A 261 -7.13 -18.05 44.09
CA PRO A 261 -8.50 -18.54 43.92
C PRO A 261 -9.33 -17.68 42.97
N LYS A 262 -10.25 -18.31 42.24
CA LYS A 262 -11.09 -17.64 41.23
C LYS A 262 -12.43 -17.24 41.82
N ARG A 263 -12.90 -16.05 41.45
CA ARG A 263 -14.09 -15.45 42.07
C ARG A 263 -15.35 -15.82 41.30
N LEU A 264 -16.26 -16.50 41.99
CA LEU A 264 -17.64 -16.67 41.55
C LEU A 264 -18.40 -15.38 41.85
N ARG A 265 -19.10 -14.81 40.87
CA ARG A 265 -19.76 -13.51 40.97
C ARG A 265 -21.26 -13.58 40.78
N SER A 266 -21.98 -12.57 41.25
CA SER A 266 -23.44 -12.49 41.08
C SER A 266 -23.87 -12.21 39.63
N GLU A 267 -23.01 -11.58 38.84
CA GLU A 267 -23.27 -11.13 37.47
C GLU A 267 -22.03 -11.38 36.60
N PRO A 268 -22.16 -11.50 35.26
CA PRO A 268 -21.06 -11.69 34.33
C PRO A 268 -20.28 -10.38 34.14
N SER A 269 -19.64 -9.90 35.20
CA SER A 269 -18.89 -8.64 35.19
C SER A 269 -17.87 -8.59 36.33
N LEU A 270 -16.76 -7.89 36.11
CA LEU A 270 -15.80 -7.55 37.17
C LEU A 270 -16.40 -6.64 38.25
N ALA A 271 -17.52 -5.97 37.97
CA ALA A 271 -18.26 -5.16 38.94
C ALA A 271 -19.27 -5.97 39.78
N GLY A 272 -19.60 -7.21 39.37
CA GLY A 272 -20.54 -8.06 40.10
C GLY A 272 -20.01 -8.45 41.48
N ALA A 273 -20.89 -8.56 42.48
CA ALA A 273 -20.50 -8.91 43.84
C ALA A 273 -19.85 -10.31 43.86
N VAL A 274 -18.78 -10.47 44.65
CA VAL A 274 -18.11 -11.77 44.83
C VAL A 274 -18.95 -12.62 45.78
N LEU A 275 -19.48 -13.73 45.26
CA LEU A 275 -20.31 -14.68 46.00
C LEU A 275 -19.46 -15.73 46.72
N ALA A 276 -18.37 -16.17 46.08
CA ALA A 276 -17.44 -17.14 46.64
C ALA A 276 -16.06 -17.02 45.98
N GLU A 277 -15.03 -17.45 46.70
CA GLU A 277 -13.71 -17.74 46.13
C GLU A 277 -13.57 -19.25 45.94
N LEU A 278 -13.28 -19.67 44.71
CA LEU A 278 -13.20 -21.06 44.29
C LEU A 278 -11.72 -21.44 44.17
N ILE A 279 -11.31 -22.40 44.98
CA ILE A 279 -9.96 -22.96 44.89
C ILE A 279 -9.83 -23.92 43.70
N GLU A 280 -8.62 -24.38 43.42
CA GLU A 280 -8.36 -25.30 42.32
C GLU A 280 -9.13 -26.61 42.52
N ASN A 281 -9.56 -27.22 41.40
CA ASN A 281 -10.29 -28.48 41.33
C ASN A 281 -11.68 -28.48 41.99
N VAL A 282 -12.23 -27.32 42.34
CA VAL A 282 -13.65 -27.21 42.74
C VAL A 282 -14.54 -27.68 41.59
N PRO A 283 -15.37 -28.72 41.78
CA PRO A 283 -16.25 -29.23 40.74
C PRO A 283 -17.48 -28.34 40.56
N LEU A 284 -17.90 -28.17 39.32
CA LEU A 284 -19.04 -27.33 38.94
C LEU A 284 -19.78 -27.92 37.73
N VAL A 285 -21.01 -27.46 37.52
CA VAL A 285 -21.78 -27.74 36.30
C VAL A 285 -22.10 -26.44 35.58
N ILE A 286 -21.96 -26.43 34.26
CA ILE A 286 -22.29 -25.29 33.41
C ILE A 286 -23.81 -25.18 33.29
N LEU A 287 -24.36 -24.01 33.61
CA LEU A 287 -25.80 -23.75 33.57
C LEU A 287 -26.22 -22.86 32.39
N ASP A 288 -25.37 -21.92 32.01
CA ASP A 288 -25.66 -20.92 30.96
C ASP A 288 -24.37 -20.21 30.52
N GLY A 289 -24.45 -19.43 29.44
CA GLY A 289 -23.32 -18.71 28.84
C GLY A 289 -22.90 -19.27 27.46
N PRO A 290 -21.85 -18.71 26.85
CA PRO A 290 -20.99 -17.65 27.38
C PRO A 290 -21.59 -16.25 27.22
N VAL A 291 -21.36 -15.37 28.20
CA VAL A 291 -21.64 -13.92 28.10
C VAL A 291 -20.32 -13.18 28.01
N CYS A 292 -20.10 -12.42 26.92
CA CYS A 292 -18.90 -11.60 26.75
C CYS A 292 -19.05 -10.27 27.51
N ALA A 293 -18.18 -10.04 28.51
CA ALA A 293 -18.16 -8.80 29.28
C ALA A 293 -16.78 -8.56 29.91
N ASN A 294 -16.35 -7.29 29.97
CA ASN A 294 -15.05 -6.89 30.53
C ASN A 294 -13.87 -7.71 29.97
N THR A 295 -13.89 -8.01 28.66
CA THR A 295 -12.89 -8.82 27.93
C THR A 295 -12.77 -10.28 28.37
N TYR A 296 -13.72 -10.80 29.17
CA TYR A 296 -13.82 -12.21 29.55
C TYR A 296 -15.10 -12.83 29.01
N ASN A 297 -15.04 -14.11 28.66
CA ASN A 297 -16.23 -14.94 28.54
C ASN A 297 -16.66 -15.38 29.94
N TRP A 298 -17.92 -15.14 30.30
CA TRP A 298 -18.48 -15.53 31.58
C TRP A 298 -19.45 -16.69 31.41
N TRP A 299 -19.28 -17.69 32.26
CA TRP A 299 -20.15 -18.87 32.30
C TRP A 299 -20.92 -18.88 33.61
N LYS A 300 -22.24 -19.09 33.53
CA LYS A 300 -23.04 -19.31 34.73
C LYS A 300 -22.83 -20.75 35.16
N VAL A 301 -22.43 -20.94 36.40
CA VAL A 301 -22.07 -22.25 36.94
C VAL A 301 -22.79 -22.50 38.26
N ARG A 302 -23.03 -23.76 38.57
CA ARG A 302 -23.41 -24.22 39.91
C ARG A 302 -22.27 -25.03 40.49
N VAL A 303 -21.76 -24.61 41.64
CA VAL A 303 -20.72 -25.36 42.37
C VAL A 303 -21.35 -26.62 42.97
N LEU A 304 -20.72 -27.76 42.72
CA LEU A 304 -21.16 -29.05 43.24
C LEU A 304 -20.60 -29.27 44.65
N SER A 305 -21.33 -28.79 45.65
CA SER A 305 -20.99 -28.96 47.07
C SER A 305 -22.24 -29.34 47.90
N SER A 306 -22.08 -29.56 49.21
CA SER A 306 -23.18 -29.80 50.14
C SER A 306 -24.17 -28.63 50.22
N THR A 307 -23.74 -27.43 49.86
CA THR A 307 -24.56 -26.21 49.79
C THR A 307 -24.33 -25.55 48.43
N PRO A 308 -25.08 -25.95 47.38
CA PRO A 308 -24.83 -25.48 46.02
C PRO A 308 -25.01 -23.97 45.94
N ILE A 309 -24.03 -23.31 45.33
CA ILE A 309 -24.07 -21.87 45.02
C ILE A 309 -23.98 -21.69 43.52
N GLU A 310 -24.80 -20.79 43.00
CA GLU A 310 -24.81 -20.40 41.60
C GLU A 310 -24.24 -19.00 41.42
N GLY A 311 -23.50 -18.81 40.34
CA GLY A 311 -22.98 -17.50 39.97
C GLY A 311 -22.27 -17.56 38.62
N TRP A 312 -21.59 -16.49 38.28
CA TRP A 312 -20.83 -16.32 37.06
C TRP A 312 -19.34 -16.46 37.35
N LEU A 313 -18.69 -17.36 36.64
CA LEU A 313 -17.26 -17.57 36.67
C LEU A 313 -16.69 -17.15 35.31
N ALA A 314 -15.65 -16.31 35.34
CA ALA A 314 -14.92 -15.97 34.13
C ALA A 314 -14.14 -17.20 33.63
N GLU A 315 -14.14 -17.40 32.32
CA GLU A 315 -13.44 -18.46 31.61
C GLU A 315 -11.91 -18.35 31.72
N GLY A 316 -11.40 -17.14 31.97
CA GLY A 316 -9.99 -16.81 31.84
C GLY A 316 -9.66 -16.34 30.42
N GLY A 317 -8.46 -16.64 29.95
CA GLY A 317 -8.03 -16.29 28.59
C GLY A 317 -6.99 -17.26 28.03
N PRO A 318 -6.58 -17.09 26.76
CA PRO A 318 -5.56 -17.92 26.14
C PRO A 318 -4.32 -18.05 27.03
N ALA A 319 -3.85 -19.28 27.23
CA ALA A 319 -2.75 -19.67 28.12
C ALA A 319 -3.03 -19.64 29.65
N ASN A 320 -4.19 -19.18 30.11
CA ASN A 320 -4.62 -19.28 31.51
C ASN A 320 -6.15 -19.40 31.61
N TRP A 321 -6.66 -20.57 31.22
CA TRP A 321 -8.07 -20.92 31.38
C TRP A 321 -8.38 -21.20 32.85
N TRP A 322 -9.57 -20.80 33.29
CA TRP A 322 -10.04 -20.96 34.67
C TRP A 322 -11.10 -22.04 34.83
N ILE A 323 -11.57 -22.60 33.71
CA ILE A 323 -12.54 -23.69 33.64
C ILE A 323 -11.95 -24.79 32.76
N ALA A 324 -11.98 -26.02 33.23
CA ALA A 324 -11.62 -27.20 32.44
C ALA A 324 -12.74 -28.24 32.49
N PRO A 325 -13.22 -28.73 31.34
CA PRO A 325 -14.10 -29.89 31.28
C PRO A 325 -13.53 -31.08 32.06
N VAL A 326 -14.41 -31.85 32.70
CA VAL A 326 -14.01 -33.15 33.30
C VAL A 326 -13.80 -34.20 32.20
N SER A 327 -14.28 -33.99 30.98
CA SER A 327 -14.09 -34.89 29.83
C SER A 327 -12.65 -34.91 29.28
N GLU A 328 -11.80 -33.92 29.62
CA GLU A 328 -10.42 -33.80 29.12
C GLU A 328 -9.35 -34.55 29.94
N PHE A 329 -9.75 -35.46 30.84
CA PHE A 329 -8.80 -36.38 31.48
C PHE A 329 -8.42 -37.53 30.51
N ARG A 330 -7.37 -37.34 29.71
CA ARG A 330 -6.59 -38.44 29.11
C ARG A 330 -5.13 -38.35 29.53
#